data_AF-A0A6G3RMZ3-F1
#
_entry.id   AF-A0A6G3RMZ3-F1
#
_cell.length_a   1.000
_cell.length_b   1.000
_cell.length_c   1.000
_cell.angle_alpha   90.00
_cell.angle_beta   90.00
_cell.angle_gamma   90.00
#
_symmetry.space_group_name_H-M   'P 1'
#
loop_
_entity.id
_entity.type
_entity.pdbx_description
1 polymer ?
#
loop_
_entity_poly.entity_id
_entity_poly.type
_entity_poly.pdbx_seq_one_letter_code
_entity_poly.pdbx_strand_id
1 'polypeptide(L)'
;AVAVSGPSAAVEAVRLLRKQDAGRAALLLGGAPDDVPEERPGGHPYAADLVRGPDELMPAVRRLLRGIVAVGTLEDAEDLVYAHPGLTAVTAEGDLLGAHFAQGGSAGAPSLLEVQASVDEAAEELEQLAAQCEELALVQERAGERRKECAALVEELGERRRAADREKSSVAQQLGALAGQARGAAGEAERSTAAAATAQDALDKA
;
A
#
# COMPACT_ATOMS: atom_id res chain seq x y z
N ALA A 1 28.68 15.79 8.00
CA ALA A 1 29.15 17.14 7.61
C ALA A 1 27.94 17.94 7.12
N VAL A 2 27.97 19.28 7.18
CA VAL A 2 26.88 20.15 6.69
C VAL A 2 27.27 20.72 5.32
N ALA A 3 26.40 20.56 4.33
CA ALA A 3 26.63 21.11 2.99
C ALA A 3 26.42 22.64 2.99
N VAL A 4 27.34 23.37 2.35
CA VAL A 4 27.29 24.83 2.19
C VAL A 4 27.63 25.19 0.74
N SER A 5 27.10 26.31 0.26
CA SER A 5 27.22 26.70 -1.15
C SER A 5 28.64 27.01 -1.62
N GLY A 6 29.59 27.24 -0.70
CA GLY A 6 30.99 27.46 -1.04
C GLY A 6 31.83 28.05 0.10
N PRO A 7 33.07 28.48 -0.18
CA PRO A 7 34.02 28.94 0.83
C PRO A 7 33.55 30.13 1.66
N SER A 8 32.89 31.12 1.05
CA SER A 8 32.37 32.29 1.76
C SER A 8 31.32 31.90 2.80
N ALA A 9 30.35 31.06 2.43
CA ALA A 9 29.33 30.55 3.34
C ALA A 9 29.94 29.69 4.45
N ALA A 10 30.99 28.90 4.15
CA ALA A 10 31.70 28.12 5.16
C ALA A 10 32.37 29.02 6.22
N VAL A 11 33.03 30.10 5.78
CA VAL A 11 33.67 31.07 6.67
C VAL A 11 32.65 31.76 7.56
N GLU A 12 31.50 32.15 7.01
CA GLU A 12 30.40 32.75 7.78
C GLU A 12 29.84 31.77 8.83
N ALA A 13 29.60 30.51 8.45
CA ALA A 13 29.15 29.48 9.37
C ALA A 13 30.14 29.25 10.51
N VAL A 14 31.44 29.16 10.23
CA VAL A 14 32.48 29.01 11.28
C VAL A 14 32.53 30.23 12.20
N ARG A 15 32.41 31.46 11.66
CA ARG A 15 32.33 32.68 12.48
C ARG A 15 31.10 32.67 13.37
N LEU A 16 29.96 32.20 12.87
CA LEU A 16 28.73 32.09 13.62
C LEU A 16 28.86 31.09 14.78
N LEU A 17 29.38 29.88 14.52
CA LEU A 17 29.63 28.87 15.56
C LEU A 17 30.51 29.42 16.67
N ARG A 18 31.56 30.17 16.31
CA ARG A 18 32.46 30.81 17.28
C ARG A 18 31.78 31.92 18.08
N LYS A 19 30.98 32.76 17.42
CA LYS A 19 30.27 33.88 18.05
C LYS A 19 29.22 33.39 19.06
N GLN A 20 28.62 32.24 18.80
CA GLN A 20 27.54 31.66 19.62
C GLN A 20 28.00 30.54 20.55
N ASP A 21 29.30 30.22 20.58
CA ASP A 21 29.85 29.06 21.30
C ASP A 21 29.11 27.74 20.99
N ALA A 22 28.69 27.57 19.73
CA ALA A 22 27.83 26.47 19.28
C ALA A 22 28.63 25.22 18.85
N GLY A 23 29.87 25.07 19.35
CA GLY A 23 30.72 23.90 19.08
C GLY A 23 31.42 23.91 17.73
N ARG A 24 31.60 22.72 17.13
CA ARG A 24 32.35 22.49 15.89
C ARG A 24 31.52 21.70 14.89
N ALA A 25 31.67 22.02 13.61
CA ALA A 25 31.06 21.29 12.51
C ALA A 25 32.08 21.04 11.39
N ALA A 26 31.96 19.89 10.73
CA ALA A 26 32.61 19.66 9.44
C ALA A 26 31.68 20.18 8.34
N LEU A 27 32.21 20.98 7.41
CA LEU A 27 31.45 21.59 6.31
C LEU A 27 31.89 21.00 4.98
N LEU A 28 30.92 20.66 4.12
CA LEU A 28 31.16 20.21 2.74
C LEU A 28 30.83 21.37 1.80
N LEU A 29 31.81 21.83 1.04
CA LEU A 29 31.69 23.04 0.24
C LEU A 29 31.33 22.70 -1.21
N GLY A 30 30.24 23.27 -1.71
CA GLY A 30 29.87 23.21 -3.12
C GLY A 30 30.63 24.22 -4.00
N GLY A 31 30.47 24.07 -5.32
CA GLY A 31 30.95 25.04 -6.31
C GLY A 31 32.45 24.93 -6.67
N ALA A 32 33.17 23.94 -6.15
CA ALA A 32 34.52 23.63 -6.61
C ALA A 32 34.48 22.88 -7.96
N PRO A 33 35.46 23.09 -8.85
CA PRO A 33 35.56 22.34 -10.09
C PRO A 33 35.85 20.86 -9.81
N ASP A 34 35.37 19.97 -10.69
CA ASP A 34 35.71 18.55 -10.66
C ASP A 34 37.10 18.35 -11.27
N ASP A 35 38.13 18.28 -10.41
CA ASP A 35 39.55 18.21 -10.79
C ASP A 35 40.19 16.85 -10.53
N VAL A 36 39.39 15.83 -10.20
CA VAL A 36 39.90 14.53 -9.78
C VAL A 36 40.38 13.75 -11.02
N PRO A 37 41.68 13.40 -11.12
CA PRO A 37 42.21 12.64 -12.25
C PRO A 37 41.53 11.26 -12.39
N GLU A 38 41.23 10.85 -13.62
CA GLU A 38 40.52 9.60 -13.95
C GLU A 38 41.40 8.34 -13.93
N GLU A 39 42.70 8.43 -13.61
CA GLU A 39 43.56 7.24 -13.57
C GLU A 39 43.12 6.31 -12.43
N ARG A 40 42.30 5.33 -12.81
CA ARG A 40 41.67 4.34 -11.96
C ARG A 40 42.14 2.97 -12.40
N PRO A 41 43.04 2.31 -11.65
CA PRO A 41 43.30 0.89 -11.82
C PRO A 41 41.98 0.11 -11.92
N GLY A 42 41.83 -0.69 -12.97
CA GLY A 42 40.61 -1.45 -13.21
C GLY A 42 40.44 -2.62 -12.23
N GLY A 43 39.20 -3.10 -12.07
CA GLY A 43 38.88 -4.34 -11.37
C GLY A 43 37.76 -4.22 -10.32
N HIS A 44 37.78 -3.14 -9.53
CA HIS A 44 36.83 -2.92 -8.44
C HIS A 44 36.15 -1.54 -8.55
N PRO A 45 34.88 -1.39 -8.10
CA PRO A 45 34.18 -0.11 -8.14
C PRO A 45 34.78 0.90 -7.15
N TYR A 46 34.93 2.15 -7.58
CA TYR A 46 35.30 3.23 -6.68
C TYR A 46 34.09 3.68 -5.87
N ALA A 47 34.29 4.00 -4.59
CA ALA A 47 33.21 4.45 -3.71
C ALA A 47 32.48 5.69 -4.27
N ALA A 48 33.20 6.58 -4.94
CA ALA A 48 32.64 7.77 -5.58
C ALA A 48 31.59 7.46 -6.66
N ASP A 49 31.67 6.30 -7.32
CA ASP A 49 30.75 5.89 -8.39
C ASP A 49 29.44 5.29 -7.83
N LEU A 50 29.44 4.90 -6.55
CA LEU A 50 28.30 4.32 -5.85
C LEU A 50 27.40 5.38 -5.20
N VAL A 51 27.86 6.63 -5.15
CA VAL A 51 27.16 7.74 -4.49
C VAL A 51 26.50 8.65 -5.53
N ARG A 52 25.25 9.04 -5.27
CA ARG A 52 24.50 10.01 -6.08
C ARG A 52 24.04 11.16 -5.19
N GLY A 53 23.98 12.37 -5.75
CA GLY A 53 23.57 13.56 -5.01
C GLY A 53 23.50 14.79 -5.91
N PRO A 54 23.20 15.97 -5.34
CA PRO A 54 23.11 17.23 -6.09
C PRO A 54 24.43 17.59 -6.79
N ASP A 55 24.35 18.01 -8.06
CA ASP A 55 25.51 18.30 -8.92
C ASP A 55 26.49 19.31 -8.28
N GLU A 56 25.98 20.29 -7.54
CA GLU A 56 26.79 21.32 -6.87
C GLU A 56 27.72 20.76 -5.79
N LEU A 57 27.39 19.59 -5.22
CA LEU A 57 28.13 18.94 -4.13
C LEU A 57 28.98 17.77 -4.61
N MET A 58 28.62 17.15 -5.74
CA MET A 58 29.29 15.95 -6.23
C MET A 58 30.81 16.10 -6.45
N PRO A 59 31.34 17.23 -6.95
CA PRO A 59 32.79 17.43 -7.04
C PRO A 59 33.50 17.29 -5.69
N ALA A 60 32.92 17.84 -4.62
CA ALA A 60 33.48 17.74 -3.27
C ALA A 60 33.39 16.31 -2.71
N VAL A 61 32.28 15.61 -2.99
CA VAL A 61 32.10 14.20 -2.61
C VAL A 61 33.11 13.30 -3.32
N ARG A 62 33.27 13.44 -4.63
CA ARG A 62 34.26 12.70 -5.44
C ARG A 62 35.68 12.94 -4.94
N ARG A 63 35.99 14.18 -4.56
CA ARG A 63 37.28 14.54 -3.97
C ARG A 63 37.53 13.85 -2.63
N LEU A 64 36.53 13.79 -1.75
CA LEU A 64 36.65 13.13 -0.45
C LEU A 64 36.78 11.61 -0.57
N LEU A 65 36.08 11.01 -1.54
CA LEU A 65 36.11 9.56 -1.80
C LEU A 65 37.23 9.14 -2.77
N ARG A 66 38.13 10.07 -3.11
CA ARG A 66 39.22 9.80 -4.05
C ARG A 66 40.13 8.70 -3.51
N GLY A 67 40.37 7.69 -4.34
CA GLY A 67 41.25 6.57 -3.99
C GLY A 67 40.62 5.54 -3.06
N ILE A 68 39.32 5.67 -2.74
CA ILE A 68 38.56 4.68 -1.97
C ILE A 68 37.89 3.71 -2.95
N VAL A 69 38.19 2.42 -2.79
CA VAL A 69 37.73 1.35 -3.67
C VAL A 69 36.93 0.35 -2.85
N ALA A 70 35.71 0.04 -3.30
CA ALA A 70 34.86 -0.95 -2.66
C ALA A 70 35.25 -2.36 -3.12
N VAL A 71 35.53 -3.24 -2.17
CA VAL A 71 35.96 -4.63 -2.41
C VAL A 71 35.01 -5.61 -1.73
N GLY A 72 35.00 -6.86 -2.21
CA GLY A 72 34.10 -7.89 -1.69
C GLY A 72 34.54 -8.45 -0.34
N THR A 73 35.86 -8.65 -0.17
CA THR A 73 36.42 -9.28 1.05
C THR A 73 37.70 -8.59 1.52
N LEU A 74 38.18 -8.97 2.71
CA LEU A 74 39.47 -8.49 3.25
C LEU A 74 40.66 -9.04 2.46
N GLU A 75 40.54 -10.22 1.87
CA GLU A 75 41.57 -10.78 0.97
C GLU A 75 41.68 -9.93 -0.30
N ASP A 76 40.56 -9.55 -0.92
CA ASP A 76 40.55 -8.62 -2.05
C ASP A 76 41.14 -7.25 -1.65
N ALA A 77 40.86 -6.79 -0.42
CA ALA A 77 41.41 -5.56 0.12
C ALA A 77 42.95 -5.62 0.21
N GLU A 78 43.48 -6.73 0.72
CA GLU A 78 44.91 -6.98 0.86
C GLU A 78 45.60 -7.01 -0.50
N ASP A 79 45.09 -7.79 -1.45
CA ASP A 79 45.60 -7.89 -2.82
C ASP A 79 45.62 -6.53 -3.51
N LEU A 80 44.54 -5.75 -3.38
CA LEU A 80 44.43 -4.42 -3.97
C LEU A 80 45.49 -3.46 -3.41
N VAL A 81 45.65 -3.41 -2.08
CA VAL A 81 46.57 -2.47 -1.42
C VAL A 81 48.02 -2.85 -1.69
N TYR A 82 48.36 -4.15 -1.80
CA TYR A 82 49.69 -4.57 -2.22
C TYR A 82 50.01 -4.16 -3.66
N ALA A 83 49.06 -4.35 -4.58
CA ALA A 83 49.23 -3.95 -5.97
C ALA A 83 49.26 -2.42 -6.15
N HIS A 84 48.48 -1.70 -5.34
CA HIS A 84 48.30 -0.25 -5.43
C HIS A 84 48.38 0.42 -4.04
N PRO A 85 49.58 0.64 -3.49
CA PRO A 85 49.74 1.21 -2.14
C PRO A 85 49.17 2.62 -1.94
N GLY A 86 48.81 3.32 -3.02
CA GLY A 86 48.15 4.63 -2.99
C GLY A 86 46.63 4.59 -2.85
N LEU A 87 46.01 3.40 -2.83
CA LEU A 87 44.56 3.21 -2.69
C LEU A 87 44.20 2.75 -1.27
N THR A 88 42.94 2.97 -0.91
CA THR A 88 42.30 2.46 0.29
C THR A 88 41.13 1.57 -0.12
N ALA A 89 41.15 0.31 0.29
CA ALA A 89 40.05 -0.61 0.13
C ALA A 89 39.00 -0.43 1.24
N VAL A 90 37.72 -0.55 0.91
CA VAL A 90 36.59 -0.60 1.86
C VAL A 90 35.74 -1.83 1.61
N THR A 91 35.46 -2.63 2.63
CA THR A 91 34.56 -3.79 2.54
C THR A 91 33.10 -3.36 2.75
N ALA A 92 32.16 -4.23 2.38
CA ALA A 92 30.73 -4.01 2.67
C ALA A 92 30.40 -3.97 4.18
N GLU A 93 31.25 -4.58 5.00
CA GLU A 93 31.14 -4.56 6.48
C GLU A 93 31.72 -3.28 7.10
N GLY A 94 32.34 -2.41 6.29
CA GLY A 94 32.90 -1.13 6.71
C GLY A 94 34.37 -1.19 7.16
N ASP A 95 35.07 -2.31 6.90
CA ASP A 95 36.50 -2.38 7.13
C ASP A 95 37.24 -1.56 6.08
N LEU A 96 38.21 -0.77 6.53
CA LEU A 96 39.09 0.05 5.71
C LEU A 96 40.52 -0.50 5.80
N LEU A 97 41.16 -0.68 4.64
CA LEU A 97 42.57 -1.06 4.55
C LEU A 97 43.30 -0.16 3.55
N GLY A 98 44.36 0.49 3.99
CA GLY A 98 45.33 1.19 3.15
C GLY A 98 46.76 0.84 3.56
N ALA A 99 47.75 1.24 2.77
CA ALA A 99 49.14 0.81 2.96
C ALA A 99 49.76 1.18 4.32
N HIS A 100 49.19 2.17 5.02
CA HIS A 100 49.72 2.69 6.28
C HIS A 100 48.69 2.80 7.40
N PHE A 101 47.43 2.46 7.12
CA PHE A 101 46.32 2.60 8.07
C PHE A 101 45.26 1.54 7.78
N ALA A 102 44.73 0.94 8.83
CA ALA A 102 43.62 0.01 8.75
C ALA A 102 42.63 0.30 9.90
N GLN A 103 41.34 0.11 9.63
CA GLN A 103 40.27 0.24 10.60
C GLN A 103 39.22 -0.83 10.31
N GLY A 104 38.86 -1.64 11.29
CA GLY A 104 37.91 -2.72 11.11
C GLY A 104 37.58 -3.42 12.43
N GLY A 105 36.66 -4.36 12.40
CA GLY A 105 36.24 -5.15 13.56
C GLY A 105 34.75 -5.45 13.60
N SER A 106 34.28 -6.07 14.68
CA SER A 106 32.87 -6.43 14.86
C SER A 106 31.96 -5.20 14.79
N ALA A 107 30.82 -5.35 14.12
CA ALA A 107 29.81 -4.30 13.92
C ALA A 107 29.58 -3.49 15.20
N GLY A 108 29.87 -2.19 15.12
CA GLY A 108 29.56 -1.23 16.17
C GLY A 108 28.05 -0.98 16.30
N ALA A 109 27.67 -0.03 17.15
CA ALA A 109 26.31 0.49 17.11
C ALA A 109 26.00 1.03 15.70
N PRO A 110 24.74 0.96 15.23
CA PRO A 110 24.35 1.38 13.89
C PRO A 110 24.88 2.78 13.55
N SER A 111 25.37 2.94 12.33
CA SER A 111 25.87 4.24 11.89
C SER A 111 24.71 5.25 11.75
N LEU A 112 24.98 6.55 11.86
CA LEU A 112 23.94 7.57 11.64
C LEU A 112 23.30 7.45 10.25
N LEU A 113 24.06 6.99 9.25
CA LEU A 113 23.55 6.79 7.90
C LEU A 113 22.58 5.60 7.86
N GLU A 114 22.89 4.48 8.53
CA GLU A 114 21.99 3.34 8.66
C GLU A 114 20.69 3.73 9.38
N VAL A 115 20.79 4.47 10.49
CA VAL A 115 19.60 4.94 11.21
C VAL A 115 18.77 5.85 10.33
N GLN A 116 19.39 6.77 9.58
CA GLN A 116 18.68 7.66 8.67
C GLN A 116 18.02 6.87 7.54
N ALA A 117 18.70 5.88 6.96
CA ALA A 117 18.13 5.03 5.92
C ALA A 117 16.90 4.26 6.43
N SER A 118 16.96 3.69 7.64
CA SER A 118 15.81 3.03 8.24
C SER A 118 14.64 3.97 8.52
N VAL A 119 14.91 5.23 8.87
CA VAL A 119 13.86 6.25 9.05
C VAL A 119 13.24 6.63 7.71
N ASP A 120 14.06 6.82 6.68
CA ASP A 120 13.59 7.18 5.34
C ASP A 120 12.75 6.04 4.73
N GLU A 121 13.20 4.78 4.86
CA GLU A 121 12.45 3.58 4.46
C GLU A 121 11.11 3.49 5.19
N ALA A 122 11.10 3.63 6.52
CA ALA A 122 9.87 3.57 7.31
C ALA A 122 8.90 4.72 6.98
N ALA A 123 9.41 5.91 6.64
CA ALA A 123 8.59 7.03 6.20
C ALA A 123 7.92 6.75 4.86
N GLU A 124 8.66 6.19 3.89
CA GLU A 124 8.10 5.80 2.60
C GLU A 124 7.04 4.70 2.74
N GLU A 125 7.31 3.67 3.54
CA GLU A 125 6.33 2.62 3.83
C GLU A 125 5.04 3.18 4.47
N LEU A 126 5.18 4.14 5.39
CA LEU A 126 4.03 4.79 6.04
C LEU A 126 3.18 5.57 5.03
N GLU A 127 3.80 6.31 4.12
CA GLU A 127 3.08 7.04 3.06
C GLU A 127 2.31 6.08 2.14
N GLN A 128 2.93 4.97 1.75
CA GLN A 128 2.29 3.93 0.93
C GLN A 128 1.08 3.30 1.65
N LEU A 129 1.24 2.94 2.93
CA LEU A 129 0.18 2.36 3.76
C LEU A 129 -0.98 3.35 3.99
N ALA A 130 -0.69 4.64 4.16
CA ALA A 130 -1.69 5.67 4.31
C ALA A 130 -2.57 5.78 3.04
N ALA A 131 -1.95 5.80 1.86
CA ALA A 131 -2.68 5.83 0.59
C ALA A 131 -3.58 4.60 0.40
N GLN A 132 -3.09 3.41 0.76
CA GLN A 132 -3.88 2.17 0.71
C GLN A 132 -5.07 2.20 1.69
N CYS A 133 -4.87 2.74 2.89
CA CYS A 133 -5.96 2.89 3.86
C CYS A 133 -7.07 3.80 3.33
N GLU A 134 -6.71 4.94 2.70
CA GLU A 134 -7.68 5.86 2.10
C GLU A 134 -8.48 5.18 0.97
N GLU A 135 -7.81 4.44 0.09
CA GLU A 135 -8.47 3.70 -0.99
C GLU A 135 -9.45 2.65 -0.42
N LEU A 136 -9.01 1.86 0.55
CA LEU A 136 -9.84 0.83 1.17
C LEU A 136 -11.03 1.42 1.92
N ALA A 137 -10.88 2.58 2.55
CA ALA A 137 -11.98 3.28 3.20
C ALA A 137 -13.08 3.68 2.20
N LEU A 138 -12.70 4.20 1.02
CA LEU A 138 -13.64 4.53 -0.04
C LEU A 138 -14.34 3.28 -0.60
N VAL A 139 -13.61 2.18 -0.76
CA VAL A 139 -14.20 0.89 -1.18
C VAL A 139 -15.20 0.38 -0.14
N GLN A 140 -14.86 0.46 1.15
CA GLN A 140 -15.72 0.05 2.25
C GLN A 140 -17.00 0.89 2.31
N GLU A 141 -16.90 2.21 2.13
CA GLU A 141 -18.05 3.11 2.11
C GLU A 141 -19.01 2.74 0.98
N ARG A 142 -18.52 2.63 -0.25
CA ARG A 142 -19.32 2.24 -1.43
C ARG A 142 -19.97 0.87 -1.25
N ALA A 143 -19.24 -0.10 -0.70
CA ALA A 143 -19.80 -1.42 -0.40
C ALA A 143 -20.91 -1.33 0.68
N GLY A 144 -20.74 -0.44 1.67
CA GLY A 144 -21.72 -0.14 2.69
C GLY A 144 -22.99 0.48 2.12
N GLU A 145 -22.88 1.46 1.23
CA GLU A 145 -24.01 2.07 0.51
C GLU A 145 -24.78 1.04 -0.30
N ARG A 146 -24.06 0.26 -1.11
CA ARG A 146 -24.68 -0.77 -1.96
C ARG A 146 -25.39 -1.85 -1.14
N ARG A 147 -24.85 -2.21 0.03
CA ARG A 147 -25.52 -3.11 0.97
C ARG A 147 -26.82 -2.51 1.52
N LYS A 148 -26.84 -1.20 1.85
CA LYS A 148 -28.04 -0.51 2.32
C LYS A 148 -29.12 -0.48 1.24
N GLU A 149 -28.75 -0.17 0.00
CA GLU A 149 -29.66 -0.18 -1.16
C GLU A 149 -30.26 -1.57 -1.39
N CYS A 150 -29.43 -2.61 -1.42
CA CYS A 150 -29.93 -3.98 -1.59
C CYS A 150 -30.85 -4.41 -0.44
N ALA A 151 -30.55 -4.03 0.80
CA ALA A 151 -31.41 -4.33 1.95
C ALA A 151 -32.78 -3.65 1.82
N ALA A 152 -32.81 -2.38 1.39
CA ALA A 152 -34.07 -1.65 1.14
C ALA A 152 -34.91 -2.31 0.03
N LEU A 153 -34.27 -2.76 -1.06
CA LEU A 153 -34.96 -3.48 -2.14
C LEU A 153 -35.56 -4.82 -1.66
N VAL A 154 -34.85 -5.54 -0.79
CA VAL A 154 -35.35 -6.80 -0.22
C VAL A 154 -36.58 -6.57 0.64
N GLU A 155 -36.58 -5.52 1.47
CA GLU A 155 -37.74 -5.11 2.28
C GLU A 155 -38.95 -4.78 1.37
N GLU A 156 -38.76 -3.91 0.36
CA GLU A 156 -39.82 -3.52 -0.59
C GLU A 156 -40.41 -4.72 -1.32
N LEU A 157 -39.56 -5.59 -1.88
CA LEU A 157 -40.00 -6.80 -2.57
C LEU A 157 -40.72 -7.77 -1.62
N GLY A 158 -40.29 -7.83 -0.36
CA GLY A 158 -40.94 -8.59 0.69
C GLY A 158 -42.36 -8.11 0.95
N GLU A 159 -42.59 -6.80 1.05
CA GLU A 159 -43.91 -6.21 1.22
C GLU A 159 -44.83 -6.47 0.02
N ARG A 160 -44.31 -6.26 -1.20
CA ARG A 160 -45.05 -6.53 -2.45
C ARG A 160 -45.46 -7.99 -2.56
N ARG A 161 -44.56 -8.93 -2.20
CA ARG A 161 -44.88 -10.36 -2.18
C ARG A 161 -45.99 -10.67 -1.17
N ARG A 162 -45.91 -10.14 0.05
CA ARG A 162 -46.96 -10.34 1.08
C ARG A 162 -48.31 -9.75 0.65
N ALA A 163 -48.32 -8.63 -0.08
CA ALA A 163 -49.54 -8.07 -0.65
C ALA A 163 -50.15 -9.00 -1.70
N ALA A 164 -49.35 -9.48 -2.66
CA ALA A 164 -49.80 -10.42 -3.68
C ALA A 164 -50.27 -11.76 -3.09
N ASP A 165 -49.60 -12.27 -2.06
CA ASP A 165 -50.00 -13.51 -1.38
C ASP A 165 -51.37 -13.36 -0.67
N ARG A 166 -51.65 -12.19 -0.09
CA ARG A 166 -52.96 -11.87 0.51
C ARG A 166 -54.06 -11.80 -0.55
N GLU A 167 -53.80 -11.13 -1.67
CA GLU A 167 -54.74 -11.03 -2.79
C GLU A 167 -55.05 -12.42 -3.36
N LYS A 168 -54.01 -13.22 -3.65
CA LYS A 168 -54.15 -14.60 -4.13
C LYS A 168 -54.97 -15.46 -3.15
N SER A 169 -54.72 -15.33 -1.85
CA SER A 169 -55.47 -16.07 -0.83
C SER A 169 -56.94 -15.66 -0.80
N SER A 170 -57.24 -14.36 -0.96
CA SER A 170 -58.61 -13.86 -1.05
C SER A 170 -59.33 -14.39 -2.28
N VAL A 171 -58.70 -14.35 -3.45
CA VAL A 171 -59.26 -14.90 -4.70
C VAL A 171 -59.50 -16.42 -4.56
N ALA A 172 -58.57 -17.17 -3.99
CA ALA A 172 -58.73 -18.60 -3.76
C ALA A 172 -59.92 -18.90 -2.82
N GLN A 173 -60.12 -18.09 -1.77
CA GLN A 173 -61.28 -18.22 -0.87
C GLN A 173 -62.60 -17.92 -1.59
N GLN A 174 -62.65 -16.87 -2.42
CA GLN A 174 -63.84 -16.54 -3.22
C GLN A 174 -64.18 -17.65 -4.22
N LEU A 175 -63.18 -18.18 -4.93
CA LEU A 175 -63.36 -19.31 -5.83
C LEU A 175 -63.87 -20.56 -5.09
N GLY A 176 -63.34 -20.84 -3.90
CA GLY A 176 -63.81 -21.92 -3.04
C GLY A 176 -65.27 -21.75 -2.62
N ALA A 177 -65.68 -20.52 -2.26
CA ALA A 177 -67.04 -20.20 -1.90
C ALA A 177 -68.02 -20.36 -3.08
N LEU A 178 -67.68 -19.82 -4.26
CA LEU A 178 -68.48 -19.94 -5.47
C LEU A 178 -68.61 -21.40 -5.94
N ALA A 179 -67.52 -22.18 -5.89
CA ALA A 179 -67.55 -23.61 -6.18
C ALA A 179 -68.42 -24.39 -5.17
N GLY A 180 -68.44 -23.97 -3.91
CA GLY A 180 -69.36 -24.49 -2.89
C GLY A 180 -70.83 -24.19 -3.24
N GLN A 181 -71.14 -22.94 -3.57
CA GLN A 181 -72.49 -22.51 -3.98
C GLN A 181 -72.97 -23.25 -5.23
N ALA A 182 -72.12 -23.38 -6.26
CA ALA A 182 -72.45 -24.08 -7.50
C ALA A 182 -72.79 -25.56 -7.25
N ARG A 183 -72.02 -26.25 -6.40
CA ARG A 183 -72.32 -27.64 -6.00
C ARG A 183 -73.63 -27.74 -5.20
N GLY A 184 -73.89 -26.79 -4.30
CA GLY A 184 -75.16 -26.74 -3.57
C GLY A 184 -76.37 -26.56 -4.49
N ALA A 185 -76.28 -25.64 -5.45
CA ALA A 185 -77.32 -25.39 -6.44
C ALA A 185 -77.55 -26.60 -7.37
N ALA A 186 -76.48 -27.25 -7.83
CA ALA A 186 -76.57 -28.47 -8.63
C ALA A 186 -77.28 -29.59 -7.86
N GLY A 187 -76.91 -29.81 -6.59
CA GLY A 187 -77.58 -30.81 -5.75
C GLY A 187 -79.06 -30.51 -5.49
N GLU A 188 -79.46 -29.24 -5.38
CA GLU A 188 -80.88 -28.85 -5.25
C GLU A 188 -81.66 -29.06 -6.55
N ALA A 189 -81.04 -28.75 -7.70
CA ALA A 189 -81.63 -29.02 -9.01
C ALA A 189 -81.88 -30.52 -9.22
N GLU A 190 -80.91 -31.38 -8.84
CA GLU A 190 -81.06 -32.83 -8.89
C GLU A 190 -82.22 -33.32 -8.02
N ARG A 191 -82.32 -32.85 -6.76
CA ARG A 191 -83.44 -33.18 -5.85
C ARG A 191 -84.79 -32.72 -6.40
N SER A 192 -84.87 -31.49 -6.89
CA SER A 192 -86.10 -30.93 -7.48
C SER A 192 -86.54 -31.74 -8.71
N THR A 193 -85.61 -32.13 -9.56
CA THR A 193 -85.88 -32.97 -10.74
C THR A 193 -86.41 -34.35 -10.33
N ALA A 194 -85.79 -34.99 -9.33
CA ALA A 194 -86.25 -36.27 -8.81
C ALA A 194 -87.65 -36.18 -8.17
N ALA A 195 -87.92 -35.12 -7.42
CA ALA A 195 -89.23 -34.87 -6.82
C ALA A 195 -90.32 -34.65 -7.89
N ALA A 196 -90.02 -33.86 -8.92
CA ALA A 196 -90.93 -33.64 -10.05
C ALA A 196 -91.24 -34.93 -10.81
N ALA A 197 -90.24 -35.76 -11.09
CA ALA A 197 -90.43 -37.06 -11.74
C ALA A 197 -91.31 -37.99 -10.89
N THR A 198 -91.07 -38.03 -9.56
CA THR A 198 -91.90 -38.83 -8.64
C THR A 198 -93.36 -38.34 -8.62
N ALA A 199 -93.57 -37.03 -8.63
CA ALA A 199 -94.91 -36.44 -8.68
C ALA A 199 -95.63 -36.77 -10.00
N GLN A 200 -94.92 -36.72 -11.13
CA GLN A 200 -95.46 -37.10 -12.44
C GLN A 200 -95.86 -38.58 -12.48
N ASP A 201 -94.98 -39.47 -12.01
CA ASP A 201 -95.25 -40.91 -11.92
C ASP A 201 -96.48 -41.23 -11.05
N ALA A 202 -96.72 -40.44 -10.00
CA ALA A 202 -97.90 -40.57 -9.16
C ALA A 202 -99.17 -40.10 -9.86
N LEU A 203 -99.07 -39.04 -10.68
CA LEU A 203 -100.17 -38.48 -11.47
C LEU A 203 -100.58 -39.42 -12.61
N ASP A 204 -99.61 -40.03 -13.30
CA ASP A 204 -99.86 -40.96 -14.41
C ASP A 204 -100.48 -42.30 -13.94
N LYS A 205 -100.41 -42.61 -12.64
CA LYS A 205 -100.99 -43.82 -12.02
C LYS A 205 -102.34 -43.59 -11.34
N ALA A 206 -102.81 -42.34 -11.27
CA ALA A 206 -104.09 -41.95 -10.69
C ALA A 206 -105.21 -41.98 -11.75
#